data_AF-A0A2C9CDT7-F1
#
_entry.id   AF-A0A2C9CDT7-F1
#
_cell.length_a   1.000
_cell.length_b   1.000
_cell.length_c   1.000
_cell.angle_alpha   90.00
_cell.angle_beta   90.00
_cell.angle_gamma   90.00
#
_symmetry.space_group_name_H-M   'P 1'
#
loop_
_entity.id
_entity.type
_entity.pdbx_description
1 polymer ?
#
loop_
_entity_poly.entity_id
_entity_poly.type
_entity_poly.pdbx_seq_one_letter_code
_entity_poly.pdbx_strand_id
1 'polypeptide(L)'
;MNDEILKNLIDVLHAAEEIQRFTHEMDFKAYKNSPVTQRAVERDFEIIGEALNRIRKIDAEFIERISEHYRIIGFKNILIHGYDIVDEMIVWKAVKNHLPILIKEVREIVNA
;
A
#
# COMPACT_ATOMS: atom_id res chain seq x y z
N MET A 1 -11.45 16.84 9.14
CA MET A 1 -11.12 16.00 7.96
C MET A 1 -12.44 15.57 7.33
N ASN A 2 -12.53 15.50 5.99
CA ASN A 2 -13.71 14.99 5.29
C ASN A 2 -13.92 13.49 5.63
N ASP A 3 -15.15 13.07 5.92
CA ASP A 3 -15.50 11.68 6.27
C ASP A 3 -15.05 10.68 5.19
N GLU A 4 -15.11 11.07 3.91
CA GLU A 4 -14.66 10.22 2.81
C GLU A 4 -13.14 10.08 2.78
N ILE A 5 -12.39 11.13 3.10
CA ILE A 5 -10.93 11.05 3.24
C ILE A 5 -10.57 10.14 4.41
N LEU A 6 -11.23 10.30 5.57
CA LEU A 6 -11.00 9.45 6.74
C LEU A 6 -11.24 7.98 6.41
N LYS A 7 -12.35 7.66 5.73
CA LYS A 7 -12.65 6.30 5.30
C LYS A 7 -11.52 5.71 4.44
N ASN A 8 -11.04 6.45 3.44
CA ASN A 8 -9.95 5.98 2.58
C ASN A 8 -8.62 5.82 3.35
N LEU A 9 -8.33 6.68 4.33
CA LEU A 9 -7.14 6.51 5.20
C LEU A 9 -7.24 5.25 6.06
N ILE A 10 -8.43 4.93 6.57
CA ILE A 10 -8.69 3.68 7.31
C ILE A 10 -8.48 2.48 6.38
N ASP A 11 -8.97 2.52 5.14
CA ASP A 11 -8.76 1.46 4.14
C ASP A 11 -7.25 1.25 3.87
N VAL A 12 -6.48 2.33 3.71
CA VAL A 12 -5.02 2.26 3.55
C VAL A 12 -4.37 1.60 4.77
N LEU A 13 -4.73 2.04 5.98
CA LEU A 13 -4.10 1.54 7.20
C LEU A 13 -4.39 0.05 7.42
N HIS A 14 -5.64 -0.37 7.24
CA HIS A 14 -6.02 -1.78 7.39
C HIS A 14 -5.27 -2.68 6.40
N ALA A 15 -5.27 -2.33 5.11
CA ALA A 15 -4.57 -3.11 4.07
C ALA A 15 -3.06 -3.14 4.32
N ALA A 16 -2.46 -2.02 4.72
CA ALA A 16 -1.03 -1.97 5.00
C ALA A 16 -0.63 -2.82 6.22
N GLU A 17 -1.46 -2.84 7.26
CA GLU A 17 -1.25 -3.69 8.42
C GLU A 17 -1.50 -5.18 8.11
N GLU A 18 -2.42 -5.51 7.20
CA GLU A 18 -2.61 -6.88 6.69
C GLU A 18 -1.35 -7.39 5.99
N ILE A 19 -0.77 -6.62 5.08
CA ILE A 19 0.52 -6.94 4.45
C ILE A 19 1.61 -7.20 5.50
N GLN A 20 1.71 -6.33 6.52
CA GLN A 20 2.68 -6.53 7.61
C GLN A 20 2.45 -7.84 8.37
N ARG A 21 1.19 -8.22 8.63
CA ARG A 21 0.84 -9.49 9.29
C ARG A 21 1.19 -10.69 8.41
N PHE A 22 0.83 -10.66 7.13
CA PHE A 22 1.09 -11.78 6.21
C PHE A 22 2.57 -12.04 6.00
N THR A 23 3.40 -10.99 6.07
CA THR A 23 4.84 -11.04 5.82
C THR A 23 5.67 -11.01 7.10
N HIS A 24 5.01 -11.13 8.26
CA HIS A 24 5.68 -11.16 9.56
C HIS A 24 6.65 -12.35 9.61
N GLU A 25 7.88 -12.08 10.05
CA GLU A 25 8.99 -13.05 10.12
C GLU A 25 9.39 -13.74 8.80
N MET A 26 8.78 -13.38 7.68
CA MET A 26 9.18 -13.89 6.38
C MET A 26 10.46 -13.21 5.89
N ASP A 27 11.38 -14.00 5.35
CA ASP A 27 12.42 -13.53 4.46
C ASP A 27 11.93 -13.57 2.99
N PHE A 28 12.76 -13.09 2.06
CA PHE A 28 12.40 -13.07 0.65
C PHE A 28 12.15 -14.48 0.08
N LYS A 29 12.90 -15.49 0.56
CA LYS A 29 12.77 -16.86 0.06
C LYS A 29 11.44 -17.46 0.49
N ALA A 30 11.02 -17.26 1.73
CA ALA A 30 9.73 -17.68 2.24
C ALA A 30 8.59 -16.99 1.47
N TYR A 31 8.70 -15.67 1.26
CA TYR A 31 7.73 -14.91 0.47
C TYR A 31 7.60 -15.42 -0.97
N LYS A 32 8.73 -15.58 -1.67
CA LYS A 32 8.81 -16.09 -3.04
C LYS A 32 8.21 -17.50 -3.20
N ASN A 33 8.28 -18.32 -2.14
CA ASN A 33 7.70 -19.67 -2.16
C ASN A 33 6.26 -19.73 -1.61
N SER A 34 5.60 -18.58 -1.38
CA SER A 34 4.21 -18.51 -0.93
C SER A 34 3.33 -17.73 -1.92
N PRO A 35 2.77 -18.39 -2.95
CA PRO A 35 1.89 -17.74 -3.92
C PRO A 35 0.63 -17.13 -3.30
N VAL A 36 0.13 -17.71 -2.20
CA VAL A 36 -1.02 -17.17 -1.46
C VAL A 36 -0.65 -15.85 -0.80
N THR A 37 0.50 -15.78 -0.13
CA THR A 37 0.99 -14.53 0.48
C THR A 37 1.25 -13.47 -0.57
N GLN A 38 1.89 -13.82 -1.69
CA GLN A 38 2.15 -12.87 -2.78
C GLN A 38 0.86 -12.23 -3.29
N ARG A 39 -0.14 -13.04 -3.63
CA ARG A 39 -1.43 -12.54 -4.11
C ARG A 39 -2.17 -11.68 -3.07
N ALA A 40 -2.10 -12.06 -1.80
CA ALA A 40 -2.68 -11.27 -0.72
C ALA A 40 -1.99 -9.89 -0.62
N VAL A 41 -0.65 -9.87 -0.65
CA VAL A 41 0.13 -8.64 -0.60
C VAL A 41 -0.12 -7.74 -1.81
N GLU A 42 -0.14 -8.30 -3.02
CA GLU A 42 -0.45 -7.56 -4.25
C GLU A 42 -1.85 -6.94 -4.19
N ARG A 43 -2.83 -7.72 -3.73
CA ARG A 43 -4.20 -7.25 -3.57
C ARG A 43 -4.31 -6.08 -2.60
N ASP A 44 -3.64 -6.16 -1.46
CA ASP A 44 -3.66 -5.08 -0.48
C ASP A 44 -2.94 -3.83 -1.00
N PHE A 45 -1.87 -3.97 -1.78
CA PHE A 45 -1.25 -2.82 -2.46
C PHE A 45 -2.19 -2.18 -3.50
N GLU A 46 -3.02 -2.95 -4.20
CA GLU A 46 -4.05 -2.39 -5.08
C GLU A 46 -5.08 -1.56 -4.30
N ILE A 47 -5.52 -2.05 -3.14
CA ILE A 47 -6.47 -1.36 -2.26
C ILE A 47 -5.86 -0.04 -1.77
N ILE A 48 -4.62 -0.08 -1.28
CA ILE A 48 -3.88 1.10 -0.83
C ILE A 48 -3.79 2.13 -1.97
N GLY A 49 -3.35 1.73 -3.15
CA GLY A 49 -3.19 2.65 -4.29
C GLY A 49 -4.52 3.24 -4.76
N GLU A 50 -5.60 2.46 -4.75
CA GLU A 50 -6.94 2.96 -5.10
C GLU A 50 -7.47 3.96 -4.07
N ALA A 51 -7.32 3.67 -2.76
CA ALA A 51 -7.73 4.58 -1.69
C ALA A 51 -6.97 5.91 -1.74
N LEU A 52 -5.65 5.88 -1.95
CA LEU A 52 -4.85 7.10 -2.16
C LEU A 52 -5.29 7.86 -3.41
N ASN A 53 -5.58 7.17 -4.53
CA ASN A 53 -6.05 7.85 -5.74
C ASN A 53 -7.42 8.52 -5.54
N ARG A 54 -8.29 7.97 -4.69
CA ARG A 54 -9.56 8.61 -4.31
C ARG A 54 -9.32 9.87 -3.48
N ILE A 55 -8.44 9.80 -2.47
CA ILE A 55 -8.07 10.98 -1.67
C ILE A 55 -7.54 12.09 -2.59
N ARG A 56 -6.64 11.77 -3.52
CA ARG A 56 -6.09 12.75 -4.50
C ARG A 56 -7.16 13.45 -5.34
N LYS A 57 -8.22 12.72 -5.71
CA LYS A 57 -9.33 13.26 -6.50
C LYS A 57 -10.27 14.14 -5.68
N ILE A 58 -10.40 13.86 -4.38
CA ILE A 58 -11.21 14.63 -3.44
C ILE A 58 -10.47 15.93 -3.06
N ASP A 59 -9.20 15.80 -2.70
CA ASP A 59 -8.36 16.89 -2.21
C ASP A 59 -6.89 16.63 -2.60
N ALA A 60 -6.45 17.33 -3.64
CA ALA A 60 -5.12 17.21 -4.18
C ALA A 60 -4.05 17.87 -3.29
N GLU A 61 -4.42 18.83 -2.44
CA GLU A 61 -3.49 19.45 -1.50
C GLU A 61 -3.31 18.58 -0.26
N PHE A 62 -4.40 17.99 0.23
CA PHE A 62 -4.35 17.09 1.39
C PHE A 62 -3.43 15.89 1.16
N ILE A 63 -3.45 15.28 -0.03
CA ILE A 63 -2.66 14.07 -0.27
C ILE A 63 -1.15 14.31 -0.24
N GLU A 64 -0.68 15.55 -0.42
CA GLU A 64 0.73 15.91 -0.29
C GLU A 64 1.29 15.68 1.13
N ARG A 65 0.41 15.46 2.13
CA ARG A 65 0.79 15.02 3.48
C ARG A 65 1.29 13.57 3.54
N ILE A 66 1.02 12.77 2.50
CA ILE A 66 1.48 11.38 2.38
C ILE A 66 2.61 11.35 1.38
N SER A 67 3.80 10.96 1.83
CA SER A 67 4.97 10.91 0.97
C SER A 67 4.80 9.83 -0.09
N GLU A 68 5.37 10.08 -1.27
CA GLU A 68 5.43 9.10 -2.36
C GLU A 68 4.07 8.57 -2.84
N HIS A 69 2.96 9.25 -2.50
CA HIS A 69 1.60 8.85 -2.87
C HIS A 69 1.44 8.59 -4.37
N TYR A 70 2.10 9.41 -5.22
CA TYR A 70 2.12 9.25 -6.67
C TYR A 70 2.78 7.93 -7.12
N ARG A 71 3.85 7.49 -6.43
CA ARG A 71 4.49 6.19 -6.71
C ARG A 71 3.63 5.03 -6.26
N ILE A 72 2.94 5.14 -5.12
CA ILE A 72 2.05 4.09 -4.62
C ILE A 72 0.85 3.92 -5.55
N ILE A 73 0.24 5.01 -6.01
CA ILE A 73 -0.82 4.99 -7.03
C ILE A 73 -0.30 4.38 -8.34
N GLY A 74 0.92 4.74 -8.75
CA GLY A 74 1.57 4.17 -9.93
C GLY A 74 1.83 2.67 -9.79
N PHE A 75 2.28 2.23 -8.62
CA PHE A 75 2.58 0.83 -8.32
C PHE A 75 1.33 -0.05 -8.44
N LYS A 76 0.17 0.43 -7.97
CA LYS A 76 -1.13 -0.23 -8.19
C LYS A 76 -1.43 -0.47 -9.67
N ASN A 77 -1.10 0.48 -10.56
CA ASN A 77 -1.33 0.30 -12.00
C ASN A 77 -0.39 -0.77 -12.59
N ILE A 78 0.85 -0.87 -12.08
CA ILE A 78 1.80 -1.90 -12.50
C ILE A 78 1.32 -3.28 -12.07
N LEU A 79 0.81 -3.44 -10.84
CA LEU A 79 0.28 -4.73 -10.35
C LEU A 79 -0.91 -5.24 -11.18
N ILE A 80 -1.80 -4.34 -11.59
CA ILE A 80 -3.01 -4.71 -12.36
C ILE A 80 -2.69 -5.02 -13.84
N HIS A 81 -1.74 -4.29 -14.45
CA HIS A 81 -1.50 -4.37 -15.90
C HIS A 81 -0.24 -5.14 -16.30
N GLY A 82 0.74 -5.28 -15.40
CA GLY A 82 2.04 -5.89 -15.66
C GLY A 82 2.27 -7.20 -14.93
N TYR A 83 1.21 -7.93 -14.54
CA TYR A 83 1.27 -9.17 -13.75
C TYR A 83 2.14 -10.28 -14.36
N ASP A 84 2.43 -10.21 -15.67
CA ASP A 84 3.35 -11.07 -16.40
C ASP A 84 4.83 -10.69 -16.22
N ILE A 85 5.11 -9.47 -15.73
CA ILE A 85 6.43 -8.86 -15.57
C ILE A 85 6.71 -8.44 -14.10
N VAL A 86 5.74 -8.56 -13.19
CA VAL A 86 5.93 -8.18 -11.77
C VAL A 86 7.07 -9.01 -11.15
N ASP A 87 8.18 -8.34 -10.90
CA ASP A 87 9.29 -8.93 -10.15
C ASP A 87 8.90 -8.96 -8.66
N GLU A 88 8.72 -10.17 -8.12
CA GLU A 88 8.43 -10.44 -6.71
C GLU A 88 9.39 -9.70 -5.76
N MET A 89 10.64 -9.46 -6.19
CA MET A 89 11.64 -8.69 -5.44
C MET A 89 11.25 -7.22 -5.31
N ILE A 90 10.62 -6.63 -6.33
CA ILE A 90 10.14 -5.24 -6.27
C ILE A 90 9.01 -5.14 -5.24
N VAL A 91 8.03 -6.05 -5.29
CA VAL A 91 6.94 -6.10 -4.31
C VAL A 91 7.49 -6.29 -2.91
N TRP A 92 8.43 -7.22 -2.74
CA TRP A 92 9.07 -7.46 -1.46
C TRP A 92 9.83 -6.24 -0.90
N LYS A 93 10.55 -5.51 -1.75
CA LYS A 93 11.20 -4.25 -1.37
C LYS A 93 10.17 -3.20 -0.95
N ALA A 94 9.02 -3.13 -1.62
CA ALA A 94 7.92 -2.26 -1.21
C ALA A 94 7.42 -2.60 0.20
N VAL A 95 7.20 -3.89 0.49
CA VAL A 95 6.82 -4.36 1.84
C VAL A 95 7.84 -3.94 2.91
N LYS A 96 9.14 -4.14 2.66
CA LYS A 96 10.15 -3.91 3.71
C LYS A 96 10.57 -2.46 3.87
N ASN A 97 10.62 -1.68 2.79
CA ASN A 97 11.24 -0.36 2.80
C ASN A 97 10.24 0.80 2.74
N HIS A 98 9.07 0.59 2.13
CA HIS A 98 8.13 1.69 1.85
C HIS A 98 6.85 1.59 2.68
N LEU A 99 6.31 0.38 2.85
CA LEU A 99 5.09 0.15 3.61
C LEU A 99 5.15 0.66 5.08
N PRO A 100 6.25 0.47 5.84
CA PRO A 100 6.32 0.98 7.22
C PRO A 100 6.23 2.50 7.31
N ILE A 101 6.75 3.21 6.29
CA ILE A 101 6.69 4.67 6.21
C ILE A 101 5.24 5.11 6.01
N LEU A 102 4.55 4.50 5.04
CA LEU A 102 3.13 4.79 4.76
C LEU A 102 2.26 4.58 6.01
N ILE A 103 2.43 3.46 6.72
CA ILE A 103 1.68 3.16 7.95
C ILE A 103 1.88 4.27 8.98
N LYS A 104 3.12 4.71 9.18
CA LYS A 104 3.44 5.77 10.13
C LYS A 104 2.73 7.07 9.76
N GLU A 105 2.87 7.52 8.53
CA GLU A 105 2.28 8.79 8.06
C GLU A 105 0.74 8.78 8.16
N VAL A 106 0.11 7.70 7.69
CA VAL A 106 -1.36 7.59 7.72
C VAL A 106 -1.86 7.54 9.17
N ARG A 107 -1.18 6.82 10.05
CA ARG A 107 -1.55 6.75 11.47
C ARG A 107 -1.40 8.09 12.18
N GLU A 108 -0.35 8.86 11.86
CA GLU A 108 -0.18 10.23 12.37
C GLU A 108 -1.31 11.16 11.89
N ILE A 109 -1.74 11.04 10.63
CA ILE A 109 -2.85 11.83 10.08
C ILE A 109 -4.19 11.47 10.73
N VAL A 110 -4.46 10.17 10.96
CA VAL A 110 -5.73 9.69 11.54
C VAL A 110 -5.86 10.04 13.03
N ASN A 111 -4.74 10.10 13.76
CA ASN A 111 -4.71 10.40 15.19
C ASN A 111 -4.56 11.89 15.53
N ALA A 112 -4.38 12.75 14.52
CA ALA A 112 -4.28 14.21 14.67
C ALA A 112 -5.65 14.88 14.69
#